data_AF-A0A3D3PIZ0-F1
#
_entry.id   AF-A0A3D3PIZ0-F1
#
_cell.length_a   1.000
_cell.length_b   1.000
_cell.length_c   1.000
_cell.angle_alpha   90.00
_cell.angle_beta   90.00
_cell.angle_gamma   90.00
#
_symmetry.space_group_name_H-M   'P 1'
#
loop_
_entity.id
_entity.type
_entity.pdbx_description
1 polymer ?
#
loop_
_entity_poly.entity_id
_entity_poly.type
_entity_poly.pdbx_seq_one_letter_code
_entity_poly.pdbx_strand_id
1 'polypeptide(L)'
;MYRYLRMNGYNVLMPMGWDAFGMPAENAAMANGVPPAQWTYSNIEHMKQQMQAMGLAIDWSREMTACKPDYYKWNQWMFLKMLEKGIIYKKTGTVNWDPVDQTVLANE
;
A
#
# COMPACT_ATOMS: atom_id res chain seq x y z
N MET A 1 5.01 23.46 -0.61
CA MET A 1 4.17 23.67 0.59
C MET A 1 4.86 23.28 1.89
N TYR A 2 5.34 22.04 2.03
CA TYR A 2 5.88 21.55 3.31
C TYR A 2 7.06 22.35 3.91
N ARG A 3 8.09 22.64 3.10
CA ARG A 3 9.24 23.45 3.55
C ARG A 3 8.82 24.85 3.98
N TYR A 4 7.91 25.47 3.22
CA TYR A 4 7.31 26.76 3.56
C TYR A 4 6.59 26.71 4.92
N LEU A 5 5.76 25.69 5.18
CA LEU A 5 5.09 25.55 6.48
C LEU A 5 6.09 25.36 7.63
N ARG A 6 7.14 24.54 7.47
CA ARG A 6 8.20 24.44 8.49
C ARG A 6 8.87 25.78 8.74
N MET A 7 9.16 26.55 7.69
CA MET A 7 9.77 27.88 7.79
C MET A 7 8.86 28.90 8.49
N ASN A 8 7.54 28.71 8.45
CA ASN A 8 6.57 29.52 9.20
C ASN A 8 6.32 29.02 10.64
N GLY A 9 7.18 28.13 11.17
CA GLY A 9 7.13 27.69 12.56
C GLY A 9 6.15 26.56 12.86
N TYR A 10 5.54 25.95 11.85
CA TYR A 10 4.66 24.79 12.08
C TYR A 10 5.48 23.51 12.31
N ASN A 11 4.97 22.63 13.18
CA ASN A 11 5.45 21.25 13.28
C ASN A 11 4.78 20.40 12.20
N VAL A 12 5.49 20.15 11.10
CA VAL A 12 4.89 19.55 9.90
C VAL A 12 5.34 18.09 9.74
N LEU A 13 4.42 17.18 9.44
CA LEU A 13 4.71 15.79 9.07
C LEU A 13 4.51 15.58 7.56
N MET A 14 5.54 15.12 6.86
CA MET A 14 5.47 14.68 5.45
C MET A 14 5.93 13.23 5.40
N PRO A 15 5.02 12.27 5.54
CA PRO A 15 5.36 10.87 5.49
C PRO A 15 5.44 10.39 4.04
N MET A 16 6.00 9.20 3.86
CA MET A 16 5.93 8.44 2.62
C MET A 16 5.78 6.96 2.98
N GLY A 17 5.18 6.19 2.09
CA GLY A 17 5.04 4.76 2.24
C GLY A 17 4.73 4.08 0.92
N TRP A 18 4.62 2.76 0.98
CA TRP A 18 4.52 1.92 -0.20
C TRP A 18 3.24 1.10 -0.14
N ASP A 19 2.34 1.38 -1.07
CA ASP A 19 1.18 0.53 -1.33
C ASP A 19 1.67 -0.68 -2.14
N ALA A 20 1.82 -1.81 -1.44
CA ALA A 20 2.75 -2.87 -1.80
C ALA A 20 2.08 -4.26 -1.90
N PHE A 21 0.75 -4.29 -1.91
CA PHE A 21 -0.07 -5.49 -2.12
C PHE A 21 -1.02 -5.29 -3.30
N GLY A 22 -1.64 -6.37 -3.75
CA GLY A 22 -2.72 -6.35 -4.73
C GLY A 22 -2.25 -6.47 -6.18
N MET A 23 -3.23 -6.44 -7.09
CA MET A 23 -3.04 -6.74 -8.51
C MET A 23 -1.90 -5.97 -9.19
N PRO A 24 -1.69 -4.66 -8.95
CA PRO A 24 -0.61 -3.94 -9.63
C PRO A 24 0.79 -4.53 -9.38
N ALA A 25 1.08 -4.90 -8.13
CA ALA A 25 2.37 -5.48 -7.76
C ALA A 25 2.49 -6.95 -8.22
N GLU A 26 1.40 -7.72 -8.08
CA GLU A 26 1.36 -9.13 -8.44
C GLU A 26 1.43 -9.35 -9.95
N ASN A 27 0.63 -8.63 -10.74
CA ASN A 27 0.60 -8.73 -12.19
C ASN A 27 1.95 -8.31 -12.80
N ALA A 28 2.56 -7.24 -12.29
CA ALA A 28 3.88 -6.80 -12.75
C ALA A 28 4.98 -7.82 -12.43
N ALA A 29 4.94 -8.45 -11.25
CA ALA A 29 5.89 -9.50 -10.89
C ALA A 29 5.70 -10.76 -11.75
N MET A 30 4.46 -11.19 -11.99
CA MET A 30 4.13 -12.31 -12.87
C MET A 30 4.59 -12.08 -14.31
N ALA A 31 4.33 -10.89 -14.87
CA ALA A 31 4.74 -10.54 -16.23
C ALA A 31 6.27 -10.57 -16.41
N ASN A 32 7.02 -10.32 -15.34
CA ASN A 32 8.49 -10.35 -15.33
C ASN A 32 9.07 -11.68 -14.82
N GLY A 33 8.23 -12.67 -14.49
CA GLY A 33 8.67 -13.99 -14.02
C GLY A 33 9.43 -13.97 -12.70
N VAL A 34 9.15 -13.01 -11.81
CA VAL A 34 9.83 -12.85 -10.52
C VAL A 34 8.85 -12.97 -9.35
N PRO A 35 9.30 -13.41 -8.16
CA PRO A 35 8.46 -13.42 -6.96
C PRO A 35 7.93 -12.01 -6.62
N PRO A 36 6.63 -11.83 -6.31
CA PRO A 36 6.04 -10.52 -6.01
C PRO A 36 6.75 -9.74 -4.90
N ALA A 37 7.19 -10.43 -3.85
CA ALA A 37 7.97 -9.81 -2.78
C ALA A 37 9.29 -9.22 -3.31
N GLN A 38 10.04 -9.98 -4.11
CA GLN A 38 11.31 -9.52 -4.69
C GLN A 38 11.11 -8.31 -5.58
N TRP A 39 10.13 -8.37 -6.50
CA TRP A 39 9.77 -7.26 -7.39
C TRP A 39 9.40 -5.99 -6.62
N THR A 40 8.58 -6.16 -5.58
CA THR A 40 8.09 -5.04 -4.77
C THR A 40 9.24 -4.37 -4.03
N TYR A 41 10.11 -5.13 -3.36
CA TYR A 41 11.24 -4.54 -2.63
C TYR A 41 12.27 -3.90 -3.55
N SER A 42 12.55 -4.47 -4.73
CA SER A 42 13.44 -3.82 -5.70
C SER A 42 12.89 -2.49 -6.21
N ASN A 43 11.58 -2.42 -6.47
CA ASN A 43 10.94 -1.19 -6.92
C ASN A 43 10.88 -0.12 -5.82
N ILE A 44 10.59 -0.53 -4.59
CA ILE A 44 10.63 0.35 -3.42
C ILE A 44 12.01 1.00 -3.28
N GLU A 45 13.08 0.20 -3.33
CA GLU A 45 14.45 0.72 -3.21
C GLU A 45 14.77 1.70 -4.34
N HIS A 46 14.41 1.37 -5.58
CA HIS A 46 14.62 2.24 -6.73
C HIS A 46 13.87 3.58 -6.62
N MET A 47 12.57 3.53 -6.31
CA MET A 47 11.73 4.73 -6.15
C MET A 47 12.20 5.59 -4.98
N LYS A 48 12.65 4.97 -3.88
CA LYS A 48 13.18 5.69 -2.71
C LYS A 48 14.41 6.49 -3.07
N GLN A 49 15.35 5.90 -3.83
CA GLN A 49 16.55 6.59 -4.31
C GLN A 49 16.18 7.79 -5.19
N GLN A 50 15.21 7.65 -6.10
CA GLN A 50 14.71 8.75 -6.93
C GLN A 50 14.12 9.90 -6.06
N MET A 51 13.30 9.57 -5.05
CA MET A 51 12.72 10.55 -4.15
C MET A 51 13.76 11.29 -3.30
N GLN A 52 14.78 10.58 -2.84
CA GLN A 52 15.90 11.18 -2.11
C GLN A 52 16.71 12.13 -2.99
N ALA A 53 16.98 11.75 -4.25
CA ALA A 53 17.71 12.59 -5.20
C ALA A 53 16.96 13.90 -5.52
N MET A 54 15.63 13.89 -5.53
CA MET A 54 14.81 15.10 -5.70
C MET A 54 14.82 16.04 -4.49
N GLY A 55 15.39 15.64 -3.35
CA GLY A 55 15.46 16.48 -2.15
C GLY A 55 14.09 16.73 -1.49
N LEU A 56 13.15 15.77 -1.62
CA LEU A 56 11.86 15.84 -0.93
C LEU A 56 12.07 15.83 0.59
N ALA A 57 11.28 16.62 1.31
CA ALA A 57 11.41 16.79 2.76
C ALA A 57 10.65 15.72 3.56
N ILE A 58 10.81 14.45 3.15
CA ILE A 58 10.12 13.29 3.70
C ILE A 58 10.74 12.90 5.06
N ASP A 59 9.89 12.56 6.02
CA ASP A 59 10.28 11.90 7.27
C ASP A 59 10.32 10.37 7.06
N TRP A 60 11.48 9.87 6.64
CA TRP A 60 11.70 8.44 6.40
C TRP A 60 11.67 7.59 7.68
N SER A 61 11.72 8.18 8.88
CA SER A 61 11.57 7.43 10.13
C SER A 61 10.16 6.85 10.32
N ARG A 62 9.20 7.33 9.51
CA ARG A 62 7.80 6.91 9.52
C ARG A 62 7.39 6.17 8.23
N GLU A 63 8.39 5.66 7.49
CA GLU A 63 8.15 4.86 6.30
C GLU A 63 7.37 3.58 6.63
N MET A 64 6.34 3.29 5.82
CA MET A 64 5.53 2.09 5.94
C MET A 64 5.46 1.33 4.62
N THR A 65 5.35 0.01 4.68
CA THR A 65 5.18 -0.86 3.51
C THR A 65 3.99 -1.77 3.77
N ALA A 66 2.93 -1.65 2.96
CA ALA A 66 1.66 -2.33 3.22
C ALA A 66 1.79 -3.87 3.28
N CYS A 67 2.76 -4.44 2.55
CA CYS A 67 2.98 -5.89 2.52
C CYS A 67 3.78 -6.47 3.68
N LYS A 68 4.22 -5.65 4.64
CA LYS A 68 4.94 -6.14 5.82
C LYS A 68 3.99 -6.57 6.95
N PRO A 69 4.34 -7.63 7.70
CA PRO A 69 3.51 -8.15 8.80
C PRO A 69 3.26 -7.16 9.94
N ASP A 70 4.21 -6.27 10.21
CA ASP A 70 4.07 -5.22 11.21
C ASP A 70 3.01 -4.17 10.82
N TYR A 71 2.70 -4.06 9.52
CA TYR A 71 1.61 -3.24 9.00
C TYR A 71 0.30 -4.03 8.89
N TYR A 72 0.26 -5.10 8.06
CA TYR A 72 -1.02 -5.75 7.71
C TYR A 72 -1.71 -6.45 8.89
N LYS A 73 -1.01 -6.70 10.00
CA LYS A 73 -1.66 -7.18 11.25
C LYS A 73 -2.78 -6.25 11.71
N TRP A 74 -2.68 -4.95 11.43
CA TRP A 74 -3.71 -3.99 11.76
C TRP A 74 -4.91 -4.08 10.82
N ASN A 75 -4.69 -4.41 9.54
CA ASN A 75 -5.78 -4.71 8.60
C ASN A 75 -6.56 -5.95 9.08
N GLN A 76 -5.87 -7.02 9.47
CA GLN A 76 -6.48 -8.22 10.03
C GLN A 76 -7.27 -7.91 11.31
N TRP A 77 -6.68 -7.16 12.23
CA TRP A 77 -7.34 -6.75 13.47
C TRP A 77 -8.60 -5.93 13.20
N MET A 78 -8.53 -4.94 12.29
CA MET A 78 -9.67 -4.11 11.92
C MET A 78 -10.78 -4.92 11.25
N PHE A 79 -10.43 -5.84 10.35
CA PHE A 79 -11.37 -6.77 9.73
C PHE A 79 -12.15 -7.56 10.79
N LEU A 80 -11.44 -8.12 11.78
CA LEU A 80 -12.08 -8.85 12.87
C LEU A 80 -13.00 -7.95 13.71
N LYS A 81 -12.63 -6.70 13.97
CA LYS A 81 -13.51 -5.74 14.68
C LYS A 81 -14.75 -5.37 13.88
N MET A 82 -14.62 -5.22 12.57
CA MET A 82 -15.78 -4.97 11.70
C MET A 82 -16.68 -6.21 11.59
N LEU A 83 -16.10 -7.40 11.58
CA LEU A 83 -16.83 -8.68 11.60
C LEU A 83 -17.60 -8.86 12.92
N GLU A 84 -16.96 -8.64 14.07
CA GLU A 84 -17.58 -8.68 15.40
C GLU A 84 -18.79 -7.72 15.51
N LYS A 85 -18.73 -6.59 14.81
CA LYS A 85 -19.80 -5.57 14.78
C LYS A 85 -20.85 -5.80 13.70
N GLY A 86 -20.73 -6.85 12.88
CA GLY A 86 -21.65 -7.14 11.79
C GLY A 86 -21.57 -6.19 10.60
N ILE A 87 -20.52 -5.37 10.51
CA ILE A 87 -20.26 -4.47 9.37
C ILE A 87 -19.78 -5.31 8.18
N ILE A 88 -18.88 -6.27 8.43
CA ILE A 88 -18.44 -7.26 7.46
C ILE A 88 -19.24 -8.55 7.69
N TYR A 89 -19.72 -9.15 6.61
CA TYR A 89 -20.45 -10.41 6.64
C TYR A 89 -20.23 -11.18 5.33
N LYS A 90 -20.46 -12.50 5.37
CA LYS A 90 -20.45 -13.35 4.17
C LYS A 90 -21.88 -13.56 3.69
N LYS A 91 -22.12 -13.32 2.40
CA LYS A 91 -23.41 -13.53 1.74
C LYS A 91 -23.18 -14.07 0.33
N THR A 92 -24.09 -14.90 -0.16
CA THR A 92 -24.14 -15.27 -1.58
C THR A 92 -24.79 -14.14 -2.38
N GLY A 93 -24.12 -13.68 -3.42
CA GLY A 93 -24.63 -12.65 -4.34
C GLY A 93 -23.90 -12.69 -5.67
N THR A 94 -24.47 -12.01 -6.67
CA THR A 94 -23.77 -11.77 -7.93
C THR A 94 -22.64 -10.79 -7.71
N VAL A 95 -21.50 -11.04 -8.34
CA VAL A 95 -20.28 -10.24 -8.22
C VAL A 95 -19.68 -9.99 -9.60
N ASN A 96 -18.86 -8.95 -9.73
CA ASN A 96 -18.11 -8.70 -10.96
C ASN A 96 -16.91 -9.66 -10.99
N TRP A 97 -16.82 -10.49 -12.03
CA TRP A 97 -15.71 -11.42 -12.23
C TRP A 97 -14.86 -10.96 -13.42
N ASP A 98 -13.57 -10.76 -13.18
CA ASP A 98 -12.61 -10.50 -14.24
C ASP A 98 -11.97 -11.83 -14.72
N PRO A 99 -12.21 -12.25 -15.97
CA PRO A 99 -11.66 -13.49 -16.51
C PRO A 99 -10.17 -13.39 -16.92
N VAL A 100 -9.58 -12.20 -16.97
CA VAL A 100 -8.16 -12.00 -17.22
C VAL A 100 -7.39 -12.10 -15.92
N ASP A 101 -7.79 -11.31 -14.91
CA ASP A 101 -7.14 -11.28 -13.59
C ASP A 101 -7.59 -12.44 -12.68
N GLN A 102 -8.59 -13.22 -13.10
CA GLN A 102 -9.11 -14.40 -12.39
C GLN A 102 -9.51 -14.09 -10.94
N THR A 103 -10.16 -12.94 -10.74
CA THR A 103 -10.56 -12.46 -9.42
C THR A 103 -11.91 -11.76 -9.45
N VAL A 104 -12.50 -11.63 -8.27
CA VAL A 104 -13.69 -10.81 -8.07
C VAL A 104 -13.25 -9.35 -7.89
N LEU A 105 -13.89 -8.44 -8.61
CA LEU A 105 -13.66 -7.00 -8.48
C LEU A 105 -14.75 -6.34 -7.64
N ALA A 106 -14.35 -5.29 -6.92
CA ALA A 106 -15.29 -4.34 -6.34
C ALA A 106 -16.05 -3.59 -7.46
N ASN A 107 -17.04 -2.78 -7.11
CA ASN A 107 -17.80 -2.03 -8.12
C ASN A 107 -17.09 -0.74 -8.56
N GLU A 108 -16.23 -0.21 -7.68
CA GLU A 108 -15.38 0.96 -7.90
C GLU A 108 -14.25 0.67 -8.89
#